data_AF-A0A354X3W9-F1
#
_entry.id   AF-A0A354X3W9-F1
#
_cell.length_a   1.000
_cell.length_b   1.000
_cell.length_c   1.000
_cell.angle_alpha   90.00
_cell.angle_beta   90.00
_cell.angle_gamma   90.00
#
_symmetry.space_group_name_H-M   'P 1'
#
loop_
_entity.id
_entity.type
_entity.pdbx_description
1 polymer ?
#
loop_
_entity_poly.entity_id
_entity_poly.type
_entity_poly.pdbx_seq_one_letter_code
_entity_poly.pdbx_strand_id
1 'polypeptide(L)'
;MNTYLYKTIFLLTVFFATVSCSDFLEVSQSDELPKDEVVTNVKEASAALNGIYTLMKSASYYGCDLVTYGDVRGDDMGTMAAGDRTASQYTYGHTTSLTSTNAGSFWEYGYRMLGRCNSLLERINAGAVQTS
;
A
#
# COMPACT_ATOMS: atom_id res chain seq x y z
N MET A 1 48.28 44.85 -6.93
CA MET A 1 47.88 44.02 -5.78
C MET A 1 46.40 43.63 -5.82
N ASN A 2 45.50 44.56 -6.15
CA ASN A 2 44.04 44.34 -6.24
C ASN A 2 43.63 43.30 -7.30
N THR A 3 44.48 43.08 -8.32
CA THR A 3 44.19 42.16 -9.42
C THR A 3 44.29 40.68 -9.10
N TYR A 4 45.12 40.34 -8.12
CA TYR A 4 45.21 38.98 -7.59
C TYR A 4 44.12 38.74 -6.54
N LEU A 5 43.71 39.79 -5.82
CA LEU A 5 42.67 39.74 -4.80
C LEU A 5 41.30 39.35 -5.39
N TYR A 6 40.89 39.93 -6.53
CA TYR A 6 39.62 39.55 -7.17
C TYR A 6 39.65 38.14 -7.74
N LYS A 7 40.82 37.65 -8.21
CA LYS A 7 40.97 36.27 -8.69
C LYS A 7 40.84 35.28 -7.54
N THR A 8 41.46 35.57 -6.39
CA THR A 8 41.34 34.73 -5.20
C THR A 8 39.94 34.73 -4.61
N ILE A 9 39.23 35.87 -4.63
CA ILE A 9 37.83 35.95 -4.18
C ILE A 9 36.91 35.14 -5.10
N PHE A 10 37.06 35.27 -6.42
CA PHE A 10 36.27 34.51 -7.39
C PHE A 10 36.50 33.00 -7.25
N LEU A 11 37.74 32.57 -7.05
CA LEU A 11 38.07 31.15 -6.84
C LEU A 11 37.44 30.60 -5.55
N LEU A 12 37.40 31.41 -4.49
CA LEU A 12 36.80 31.03 -3.20
C LEU A 12 35.28 30.87 -3.32
N THR A 13 34.61 31.77 -4.05
CA THR A 13 33.15 31.71 -4.25
C THR A 13 32.73 30.47 -5.06
N VAL A 14 33.51 30.09 -6.07
CA VAL A 14 33.26 28.87 -6.86
C VAL A 14 33.44 27.61 -6.00
N PHE A 15 34.40 27.60 -5.07
CA PHE A 15 34.62 26.47 -4.18
C PHE A 15 33.44 26.25 -3.22
N PHE A 16 32.90 27.32 -2.63
CA PHE A 16 31.72 27.25 -1.76
C PHE A 16 30.44 26.87 -2.51
N ALA A 17 30.33 27.15 -3.81
CA ALA A 17 29.18 26.77 -4.62
C ALA A 17 29.07 25.25 -4.87
N THR A 18 30.14 24.48 -4.58
CA THR A 18 30.15 23.00 -4.74
C THR A 18 29.84 22.23 -3.46
N VAL A 19 29.70 22.92 -2.32
CA VAL A 19 29.30 22.29 -1.04
C VAL A 19 27.78 22.11 -1.03
N SER A 20 27.31 21.01 -1.62
CA SER A 20 25.92 20.59 -1.53
C SER A 20 25.69 19.81 -0.23
N CYS A 21 24.67 20.18 0.53
CA CYS A 21 24.23 19.43 1.72
C CYS A 21 23.36 18.26 1.25
N SER A 22 23.96 17.09 1.02
CA SER A 22 23.26 15.88 0.57
C SER A 22 22.30 15.33 1.64
N ASP A 23 22.62 15.53 2.91
CA ASP A 23 21.90 14.96 4.07
C ASP A 23 20.54 15.64 4.33
N PHE A 24 20.30 16.83 3.77
CA PHE A 24 19.01 17.52 3.86
C PHE A 24 17.96 16.95 2.88
N LEU A 25 18.40 16.30 1.80
CA LEU A 25 17.49 15.74 0.78
C LEU A 25 17.12 14.28 1.04
N GLU A 26 17.81 13.60 1.95
CA GLU A 26 17.49 12.23 2.38
C GLU A 26 16.59 12.26 3.62
N VAL A 27 15.38 12.82 3.47
CA VAL A 27 14.34 12.66 4.49
C VAL A 27 13.72 11.27 4.33
N SER A 28 14.17 10.31 5.13
CA SER A 28 13.44 9.05 5.30
C SER A 28 12.04 9.35 5.85
N GLN A 29 11.01 8.78 5.22
CA GLN A 29 9.64 8.94 5.71
C GLN A 29 9.53 8.23 7.07
N SER A 30 9.27 8.97 8.15
CA SER A 30 9.15 8.40 9.50
C SER A 30 8.05 7.34 9.66
N ASP A 31 7.08 7.32 8.74
CA ASP A 31 5.94 6.38 8.72
C ASP A 31 6.09 5.22 7.74
N GLU A 32 7.11 5.23 6.86
CA GLU A 32 7.40 4.08 6.00
C GLU A 32 8.63 3.37 6.54
N LEU A 33 8.44 2.18 7.13
CA LEU A 33 9.56 1.29 7.35
C LEU A 33 10.24 1.03 5.99
N PRO A 34 11.58 1.13 5.89
CA PRO A 34 12.31 0.81 4.67
C PRO A 34 11.86 -0.56 4.17
N LYS A 35 11.41 -0.65 2.92
CA LYS A 35 10.91 -1.90 2.34
C LYS A 35 11.93 -3.04 2.51
N ASP A 36 13.21 -2.73 2.61
CA ASP A 36 14.26 -3.74 2.69
C ASP A 36 14.38 -4.39 4.09
N GLU A 37 13.80 -3.82 5.16
CA GLU A 37 14.00 -4.27 6.55
C GLU A 37 12.74 -4.82 7.27
N VAL A 38 11.58 -4.84 6.61
CA VAL A 38 10.29 -5.02 7.33
C VAL A 38 10.03 -6.42 7.90
N VAL A 39 10.70 -7.46 7.39
CA VAL A 39 10.43 -8.85 7.81
C VAL A 39 11.73 -9.63 7.92
N THR A 40 12.40 -9.49 9.06
CA THR A 40 13.68 -10.13 9.39
C THR A 40 13.53 -11.28 10.39
N ASN A 41 12.42 -11.31 11.13
CA ASN A 41 12.15 -12.34 12.15
C ASN A 41 10.75 -12.95 12.02
N VAL A 42 10.54 -14.09 12.69
CA VAL A 42 9.28 -14.84 12.66
C VAL A 42 8.10 -14.04 13.23
N LYS A 43 8.35 -13.15 14.20
CA LYS A 43 7.33 -12.30 14.81
C LYS A 43 6.81 -11.24 13.84
N GLU A 44 7.70 -10.63 13.07
CA GLU A 44 7.39 -9.69 11.98
C GLU A 44 6.65 -10.39 10.85
N ALA A 45 7.07 -11.60 10.47
CA ALA A 45 6.37 -12.39 9.47
C ALA A 45 4.93 -12.71 9.93
N SER A 46 4.75 -13.03 11.21
CA SER A 46 3.43 -13.25 11.82
C SER A 46 2.59 -11.97 11.85
N ALA A 47 3.21 -10.82 12.15
CA ALA A 47 2.54 -9.52 12.12
C ALA A 47 2.11 -9.14 10.69
N ALA A 48 2.97 -9.37 9.69
CA ALA A 48 2.66 -9.17 8.28
C ALA A 48 1.49 -10.07 7.84
N LEU A 49 1.51 -11.35 8.24
CA LEU A 49 0.41 -12.29 8.00
C LEU A 49 -0.90 -11.81 8.64
N ASN A 50 -0.87 -11.31 9.87
CA ASN A 50 -2.04 -10.71 10.51
C ASN A 50 -2.55 -9.47 9.76
N GLY A 51 -1.67 -8.68 9.15
CA GLY A 51 -2.03 -7.58 8.26
C GLY A 51 -2.74 -8.06 6.99
N ILE A 52 -2.33 -9.20 6.42
CA ILE A 52 -3.00 -9.85 5.29
C ILE A 52 -4.40 -10.31 5.69
N TYR A 53 -4.54 -10.99 6.83
CA TYR A 53 -5.86 -11.41 7.33
C TYR A 53 -6.78 -10.22 7.67
N THR A 54 -6.21 -9.11 8.15
CA THR A 54 -6.97 -7.89 8.40
C THR A 54 -7.53 -7.31 7.10
N LEU A 55 -6.75 -7.32 6.02
CA LEU A 55 -7.23 -6.92 4.69
C LEU A 55 -8.34 -7.86 4.19
N MET A 56 -8.19 -9.16 4.41
CA MET A 56 -9.17 -10.18 4.00
C MET A 56 -10.53 -9.98 4.68
N LYS A 57 -10.54 -9.62 5.97
CA LYS A 57 -11.75 -9.35 6.77
C LYS A 57 -12.41 -8.00 6.47
N SER A 58 -11.84 -7.18 5.58
CA SER A 58 -12.44 -5.90 5.20
C SER A 58 -13.88 -6.09 4.70
N ALA A 59 -14.76 -5.14 5.01
CA ALA A 59 -16.11 -5.09 4.46
C ALA A 59 -16.09 -5.10 2.92
N SER A 60 -15.04 -4.55 2.30
CA SER A 60 -14.85 -4.55 0.84
C SER A 60 -14.47 -5.90 0.24
N TYR A 61 -14.32 -6.97 1.05
CA TYR A 61 -13.99 -8.32 0.61
C TYR A 61 -14.84 -9.36 1.36
N TYR A 62 -14.26 -10.32 2.08
CA TYR A 62 -15.00 -11.35 2.83
C TYR A 62 -15.83 -10.81 4.00
N GLY A 63 -15.58 -9.58 4.45
CA GLY A 63 -16.35 -8.99 5.54
C GLY A 63 -17.80 -8.62 5.15
N CYS A 64 -18.08 -8.40 3.86
CA CYS A 64 -19.43 -8.12 3.39
C CYS A 64 -19.54 -8.30 1.87
N ASP A 65 -18.85 -7.46 1.09
CA ASP A 65 -19.13 -7.23 -0.32
C ASP A 65 -19.01 -8.47 -1.20
N LEU A 66 -17.99 -9.31 -0.96
CA LEU A 66 -17.82 -10.54 -1.75
C LEU A 66 -18.94 -11.54 -1.48
N VAL A 67 -19.40 -11.63 -0.24
CA VAL A 67 -20.45 -12.57 0.20
C VAL A 67 -21.81 -12.08 -0.30
N THR A 68 -22.16 -10.84 0.03
CA THR A 68 -23.47 -10.25 -0.31
C THR A 68 -23.66 -10.08 -1.81
N TYR A 69 -22.57 -9.90 -2.58
CA TYR A 69 -22.64 -9.83 -4.03
C TYR A 69 -23.17 -11.13 -4.65
N GLY A 70 -22.90 -12.31 -4.09
CA GLY A 70 -23.49 -13.55 -4.59
C GLY A 70 -24.96 -13.67 -4.20
N ASP A 71 -25.25 -13.46 -2.93
CA ASP A 71 -26.57 -13.74 -2.35
C ASP A 71 -27.65 -12.78 -2.85
N VAL A 72 -27.37 -11.47 -2.85
CA VAL A 72 -28.34 -10.42 -3.22
C VAL A 72 -28.58 -10.34 -4.73
N ARG A 73 -27.66 -10.93 -5.51
CA ARG A 73 -27.80 -11.10 -6.96
C ARG A 73 -28.51 -12.40 -7.32
N GLY A 74 -28.61 -13.31 -6.35
CA GLY A 74 -29.51 -14.45 -6.41
C GLY A 74 -30.96 -14.03 -6.13
N ASP A 75 -31.86 -15.00 -6.15
CA ASP A 75 -33.29 -14.78 -5.94
C ASP A 75 -33.71 -15.01 -4.46
N ASP A 76 -32.77 -15.44 -3.61
CA ASP A 76 -33.06 -15.82 -2.22
C ASP A 76 -32.99 -14.65 -1.23
N MET A 77 -32.24 -13.58 -1.56
CA MET A 77 -32.04 -12.42 -0.69
C MET A 77 -32.25 -11.11 -1.47
N GLY A 78 -32.93 -10.15 -0.85
CA GLY A 78 -33.24 -8.85 -1.45
C GLY A 78 -32.82 -7.67 -0.57
N THR A 79 -32.56 -6.53 -1.20
CA THR A 79 -32.31 -5.27 -0.49
C THR A 79 -33.63 -4.60 -0.08
N MET A 80 -33.70 -4.08 1.15
CA MET A 80 -34.94 -3.52 1.71
C MET A 80 -35.20 -2.09 1.26
N ALA A 81 -34.17 -1.25 1.14
CA ALA A 81 -34.32 0.16 0.80
C ALA A 81 -33.34 0.65 -0.28
N ALA A 82 -33.78 1.64 -1.06
CA ALA A 82 -32.91 2.36 -1.97
C ALA A 82 -31.86 3.15 -1.16
N GLY A 83 -30.58 2.90 -1.44
CA GLY A 83 -29.45 3.52 -0.72
C GLY A 83 -28.75 2.60 0.27
N ASP A 84 -29.31 1.42 0.57
CA ASP A 84 -28.61 0.39 1.32
C ASP A 84 -27.32 -0.03 0.58
N ARG A 85 -26.33 -0.51 1.34
CA ARG A 85 -25.02 -0.92 0.82
C ARG A 85 -25.12 -1.88 -0.37
N THR A 86 -26.09 -2.80 -0.35
CA THR A 86 -26.32 -3.84 -1.36
C THR A 86 -27.30 -3.42 -2.46
N ALA A 87 -27.88 -2.21 -2.41
CA ALA A 87 -28.89 -1.76 -3.35
C ALA A 87 -28.41 -1.79 -4.80
N SER A 88 -27.16 -1.38 -5.07
CA SER A 88 -26.57 -1.44 -6.41
C SER A 88 -26.41 -2.87 -6.92
N GLN A 89 -26.14 -3.81 -6.01
CA GLN A 89 -26.00 -5.23 -6.33
C GLN A 89 -27.38 -5.77 -6.71
N TYR A 90 -28.39 -5.59 -5.85
CA TYR A 90 -29.76 -6.06 -6.07
C TYR A 90 -30.39 -5.50 -7.35
N THR A 91 -30.20 -4.20 -7.60
CA THR A 91 -30.83 -3.50 -8.74
C THR A 91 -30.08 -3.68 -10.05
N TYR A 92 -29.00 -4.46 -10.09
CA TYR A 92 -28.17 -4.58 -11.31
C TYR A 92 -27.64 -3.24 -11.80
N GLY A 93 -27.18 -2.40 -10.87
CA GLY A 93 -26.35 -1.25 -11.19
C GLY A 93 -25.06 -1.72 -11.85
N HIS A 94 -25.02 -1.74 -13.18
CA HIS A 94 -23.92 -2.20 -14.04
C HIS A 94 -22.69 -1.28 -13.97
N THR A 95 -22.15 -1.06 -12.77
CA THR A 95 -20.97 -0.23 -12.53
C THR A 95 -19.81 -1.12 -12.11
N THR A 96 -18.64 -0.86 -12.68
CA THR A 96 -17.38 -1.54 -12.35
C THR A 96 -16.48 -0.67 -11.46
N SER A 97 -17.05 0.33 -10.78
CA SER A 97 -16.24 1.26 -10.00
C SER A 97 -15.58 0.55 -8.81
N LEU A 98 -14.31 0.87 -8.57
CA LEU A 98 -13.54 0.42 -7.41
C LEU A 98 -14.06 1.00 -6.09
N THR A 99 -14.83 2.09 -6.15
CA THR A 99 -15.36 2.79 -4.97
C THR A 99 -16.77 2.35 -4.58
N SER A 100 -17.43 1.57 -5.43
CA SER A 100 -18.79 1.06 -5.19
C SER A 100 -18.75 -0.38 -4.69
N THR A 101 -19.76 -0.79 -3.91
CA THR A 101 -20.02 -2.16 -3.40
C THR A 101 -20.26 -3.18 -4.52
N ASN A 102 -19.35 -3.31 -5.47
CA ASN A 102 -19.53 -4.01 -6.73
C ASN A 102 -18.30 -4.88 -7.03
N ALA A 103 -18.32 -5.57 -8.18
CA ALA A 103 -17.24 -6.45 -8.59
C ALA A 103 -15.84 -5.82 -8.55
N GLY A 104 -15.73 -4.53 -8.85
CA GLY A 104 -14.45 -3.82 -8.82
C GLY A 104 -13.81 -3.76 -7.44
N SER A 105 -14.57 -3.52 -6.37
CA SER A 105 -14.02 -3.32 -5.03
C SER A 105 -13.40 -4.61 -4.49
N PHE A 106 -14.15 -5.72 -4.49
CA PHE A 106 -13.63 -6.99 -3.98
C PHE A 106 -12.56 -7.59 -4.90
N TRP A 107 -12.59 -7.31 -6.20
CA TRP A 107 -11.51 -7.68 -7.12
C TRP A 107 -10.20 -6.99 -6.72
N GLU A 108 -10.21 -5.67 -6.52
CA GLU A 108 -9.05 -4.92 -6.07
C GLU A 108 -8.49 -5.45 -4.75
N TYR A 109 -9.36 -5.69 -3.77
CA TYR A 109 -8.94 -6.24 -2.48
C TYR A 109 -8.35 -7.65 -2.59
N GLY A 110 -8.91 -8.50 -3.47
CA GLY A 110 -8.37 -9.82 -3.78
C GLY A 110 -6.95 -9.76 -4.35
N TYR A 111 -6.72 -8.88 -5.32
CA TYR A 111 -5.37 -8.71 -5.90
C TYR A 111 -4.39 -8.04 -4.93
N ARG A 112 -4.84 -7.08 -4.11
CA ARG A 112 -4.00 -6.51 -3.05
C ARG A 112 -3.57 -7.56 -2.04
N MET A 113 -4.47 -8.45 -1.64
CA MET A 113 -4.17 -9.57 -0.76
C MET A 113 -3.15 -10.52 -1.41
N LEU A 114 -3.38 -10.92 -2.66
CA LEU A 114 -2.45 -11.78 -3.41
C LEU A 114 -1.05 -11.15 -3.50
N GLY A 115 -0.96 -9.86 -3.80
CA GLY A 115 0.30 -9.13 -3.85
C GLY A 115 1.04 -9.12 -2.51
N ARG A 116 0.32 -8.91 -1.39
CA ARG A 116 0.92 -8.98 -0.05
C ARG A 116 1.39 -10.38 0.32
N CYS A 117 0.63 -11.43 -0.04
CA CYS A 117 1.04 -12.82 0.13
C CYS A 117 2.33 -13.11 -0.65
N ASN A 118 2.38 -12.73 -1.94
CA ASN A 118 3.55 -12.97 -2.78
C ASN A 118 4.78 -12.23 -2.24
N SER A 119 4.64 -10.98 -1.80
CA SER A 119 5.75 -10.23 -1.21
C SER A 119 6.26 -10.85 0.09
N LEU A 120 5.35 -11.36 0.94
CA LEU A 120 5.75 -12.07 2.16
C LEU A 120 6.48 -13.38 1.83
N LEU A 121 5.97 -14.16 0.88
CA LEU A 121 6.59 -15.41 0.43
C LEU A 121 7.97 -15.17 -0.19
N GLU A 122 8.12 -14.11 -0.99
CA GLU A 122 9.40 -13.73 -1.59
C GLU A 122 10.47 -13.45 -0.52
N ARG A 123 10.11 -12.71 0.55
CA ARG A 123 11.01 -12.43 1.67
C ARG A 123 11.39 -13.68 2.46
N ILE A 124 10.42 -14.56 2.70
CA ILE A 124 10.66 -15.84 3.38
C ILE A 124 11.62 -16.70 2.55
N ASN A 125 11.35 -16.83 1.24
CA ASN A 125 12.17 -17.64 0.33
C ASN A 125 13.58 -17.07 0.12
N ALA A 126 13.75 -15.75 0.20
CA ALA A 126 15.06 -15.10 0.13
C ALA A 126 15.94 -15.34 1.37
N GLY A 127 15.44 -16.02 2.41
CA GLY A 127 16.19 -16.29 3.64
C GLY A 127 16.34 -15.07 4.55
N ALA A 128 15.56 -14.00 4.31
CA ALA A 128 15.57 -12.79 5.13
C ALA A 128 14.99 -13.03 6.54
N VAL A 129 14.15 -14.07 6.69
CA VAL A 129 13.55 -14.44 7.97
C VAL A 129 14.46 -15.42 8.69
N GLN A 130 15.19 -14.96 9.70
CA GLN A 130 15.99 -15.85 10.54
C GLN A 130 15.06 -16.66 11.43
N THR A 131 15.02 -17.97 11.21
CA THR A 131 14.45 -18.94 12.16
C THR A 131 15.52 -19.23 13.20
N SER A 132 15.22 -18.95 14.46
CA SER A 132 16.09 -19.27 15.61
C SER A 132 16.53 -20.73 15.62
#